data_AF-H5T8Z7-F1
#
_entry.id   AF-H5T8Z7-F1
#
_cell.length_a   1.000
_cell.length_b   1.000
_cell.length_c   1.000
_cell.angle_alpha   90.00
_cell.angle_beta   90.00
_cell.angle_gamma   90.00
#
_symmetry.space_group_name_H-M   'P 1'
#
loop_
_entity.id
_entity.type
_entity.pdbx_description
1 polymer ?
#
loop_
_entity_poly.entity_id
_entity_poly.type
_entity_poly.pdbx_seq_one_letter_code
_entity_poly.pdbx_strand_id
1 'polypeptide(L)'
;MIELFKLNHTLSFPALELALDEPNGLLAFGGDLSPARLISAYKRGIFPWYNAHEPILWWSPSPRAIIRTEHFKANKSLRKSIRKHGYTASLNTRFNDVIEHCSSVQRHDLNNIQASEDSISSNTWISPDMLNAYKALHQKGYAHSVEITNGSGELVGGLYGVVVSGIFCGESMFHLQTDASKAAFLALCTHMKMHNLLIIDCQLVNPHLEKLGCVAIDRSEFIDLLCQHQQTVDCWQVQSLRL
;
A
#
# COMPACT_ATOMS: atom_id res chain seq x y z
N MET A 1 -13.32 -21.61 -17.63
CA MET A 1 -14.17 -21.10 -16.52
C MET A 1 -13.27 -21.06 -15.31
N ILE A 2 -13.07 -19.89 -14.71
CA ILE A 2 -12.26 -19.76 -13.49
C ILE A 2 -13.15 -20.14 -12.31
N GLU A 3 -12.77 -21.14 -11.53
CA GLU A 3 -13.45 -21.51 -10.28
C GLU A 3 -12.77 -20.79 -9.11
N LEU A 4 -13.55 -20.05 -8.33
CA LEU A 4 -13.05 -19.30 -7.16
C LEU A 4 -13.92 -19.56 -5.94
N PHE A 5 -13.30 -19.44 -4.77
CA PHE A 5 -13.99 -19.52 -3.51
C PHE A 5 -14.82 -18.26 -3.27
N LYS A 6 -16.14 -18.43 -3.09
CA LYS A 6 -17.02 -17.36 -2.62
C LYS A 6 -16.91 -17.23 -1.10
N LEU A 7 -16.48 -16.07 -0.62
CA LEU A 7 -16.44 -15.80 0.83
C LEU A 7 -17.85 -15.67 1.40
N ASN A 8 -18.02 -16.19 2.61
CA ASN A 8 -19.26 -16.11 3.38
C ASN A 8 -19.14 -15.05 4.51
N HIS A 9 -20.05 -15.06 5.47
CA HIS A 9 -20.07 -14.11 6.59
C HIS A 9 -18.96 -14.34 7.63
N THR A 10 -18.18 -15.43 7.55
CA THR A 10 -17.03 -15.66 8.42
C THR A 10 -15.81 -14.86 7.94
N LEU A 11 -14.86 -14.60 8.84
CA LEU A 11 -13.60 -13.89 8.52
C LEU A 11 -12.51 -14.81 7.92
N SER A 12 -12.86 -16.07 7.62
CA SER A 12 -11.94 -17.06 7.06
C SER A 12 -11.75 -16.84 5.56
N PHE A 13 -10.55 -17.17 5.07
CA PHE A 13 -10.24 -17.26 3.64
C PHE A 13 -9.67 -18.65 3.34
N PRO A 14 -9.73 -19.12 2.07
CA PRO A 14 -9.12 -20.38 1.67
C PRO A 14 -7.62 -20.45 1.97
N ALA A 15 -7.06 -21.65 1.89
CA ALA A 15 -5.63 -21.88 1.96
C ALA A 15 -4.92 -21.13 0.81
N LEU A 16 -3.75 -20.53 1.08
CA LEU A 16 -3.09 -19.64 0.11
C LEU A 16 -2.55 -20.40 -1.11
N GLU A 17 -2.26 -21.69 -0.94
CA GLU A 17 -1.83 -22.62 -1.98
C GLU A 17 -2.89 -22.81 -3.07
N LEU A 18 -4.14 -22.42 -2.80
CA LEU A 18 -5.25 -22.47 -3.73
C LEU A 18 -5.40 -21.20 -4.57
N ALA A 19 -4.57 -20.17 -4.35
CA ALA A 19 -4.56 -19.00 -5.23
C ALA A 19 -4.09 -19.40 -6.62
N LEU A 20 -4.71 -18.82 -7.65
CA LEU A 20 -4.41 -19.13 -9.04
C LEU A 20 -3.00 -18.65 -9.43
N ASP A 21 -2.35 -19.39 -10.32
CA ASP A 21 -1.12 -18.93 -11.00
C ASP A 21 -1.45 -17.87 -12.05
N GLU A 22 -2.61 -17.98 -12.72
CA GLU A 22 -3.11 -17.03 -13.70
C GLU A 22 -4.62 -16.80 -13.54
N PRO A 23 -5.08 -15.57 -13.24
CA PRO A 23 -4.27 -14.39 -12.90
C PRO A 23 -3.57 -14.56 -11.54
N ASN A 24 -2.28 -14.23 -11.48
CA ASN A 24 -1.41 -14.52 -10.35
C ASN A 24 -1.95 -14.01 -9.02
N GLY A 25 -2.20 -14.94 -8.10
CA GLY A 25 -2.58 -14.68 -6.73
C GLY A 25 -4.07 -14.54 -6.50
N LEU A 26 -4.93 -14.59 -7.52
CA LEU A 26 -6.37 -14.51 -7.31
C LEU A 26 -6.86 -15.71 -6.48
N LEU A 27 -7.44 -15.44 -5.31
CA LEU A 27 -7.74 -16.47 -4.30
C LEU A 27 -9.24 -16.66 -4.06
N ALA A 28 -9.99 -15.57 -3.96
CA ALA A 28 -11.39 -15.61 -3.57
C ALA A 28 -12.15 -14.37 -4.06
N PHE A 29 -13.48 -14.44 -4.01
CA PHE A 29 -14.36 -13.31 -4.32
C PHE A 29 -15.49 -13.16 -3.29
N GLY A 30 -16.09 -11.96 -3.25
CA GLY A 30 -17.21 -11.62 -2.37
C GLY A 30 -16.80 -11.31 -0.94
N GLY A 31 -17.72 -11.53 0.01
CA GLY A 31 -17.56 -11.06 1.38
C GLY A 31 -17.93 -9.58 1.52
N ASP A 32 -17.12 -8.84 2.27
CA ASP A 32 -17.33 -7.42 2.61
C ASP A 32 -15.98 -6.72 2.84
N LEU A 33 -15.96 -5.39 2.92
CA LEU A 33 -14.76 -4.63 3.29
C LEU A 33 -14.79 -4.18 4.77
N SER A 34 -15.37 -4.99 5.65
CA SER A 34 -15.37 -4.66 7.08
C SER A 34 -13.94 -4.60 7.61
N PRO A 35 -13.62 -3.71 8.57
CA PRO A 35 -12.30 -3.64 9.18
C PRO A 35 -11.78 -4.99 9.69
N ALA A 36 -12.67 -5.80 10.30
CA ALA A 36 -12.32 -7.12 10.81
C ALA A 36 -11.86 -8.08 9.70
N ARG A 37 -12.54 -8.08 8.54
CA ARG A 37 -12.14 -8.93 7.42
C ARG A 37 -10.85 -8.44 6.77
N LEU A 38 -10.69 -7.13 6.58
CA LEU A 38 -9.47 -6.57 6.02
C LEU A 38 -8.26 -6.90 6.89
N ILE A 39 -8.36 -6.71 8.20
CA ILE A 39 -7.28 -7.07 9.14
C ILE A 39 -6.99 -8.58 9.07
N SER A 40 -8.02 -9.44 8.99
CA SER A 40 -7.86 -10.89 8.79
C SER A 40 -7.12 -11.21 7.48
N ALA A 41 -7.44 -10.51 6.40
CA ALA A 41 -6.81 -10.66 5.09
C ALA A 41 -5.32 -10.27 5.15
N TYR A 42 -5.01 -9.05 5.61
CA TYR A 42 -3.63 -8.54 5.67
C TYR A 42 -2.72 -9.41 6.54
N LYS A 43 -3.23 -9.88 7.69
CA LYS A 43 -2.48 -10.81 8.57
C LYS A 43 -2.12 -12.14 7.90
N ARG A 44 -2.76 -12.47 6.79
CA ARG A 44 -2.54 -13.69 6.00
C ARG A 44 -1.93 -13.40 4.64
N GLY A 45 -1.43 -12.18 4.42
CA GLY A 45 -0.86 -11.76 3.15
C GLY A 45 -1.87 -11.71 2.02
N ILE A 46 -3.13 -11.39 2.34
CA ILE A 46 -4.21 -11.22 1.37
C ILE A 46 -4.64 -9.75 1.33
N PHE A 47 -4.88 -9.20 0.14
CA PHE A 47 -5.38 -7.83 -0.03
C PHE A 47 -6.55 -7.79 -1.03
N PRO A 48 -7.50 -6.85 -0.86
CA PRO A 48 -8.58 -6.65 -1.81
C PRO A 48 -8.09 -5.81 -2.99
N TRP A 49 -8.44 -6.20 -4.21
CA TRP A 49 -8.16 -5.39 -5.39
C TRP A 49 -9.14 -5.74 -6.52
N TYR A 50 -9.96 -4.80 -6.96
CA TYR A 50 -11.03 -5.04 -7.93
C TYR A 50 -11.48 -3.73 -8.57
N ASN A 51 -12.09 -3.82 -9.75
CA ASN A 51 -12.68 -2.69 -10.45
C ASN A 51 -14.11 -2.40 -9.96
N ALA A 52 -14.63 -1.19 -10.19
CA ALA A 52 -15.95 -0.76 -9.68
C ALA A 52 -17.14 -1.66 -10.10
N HIS A 53 -17.01 -2.43 -11.18
CA HIS A 53 -18.04 -3.34 -11.70
C HIS A 53 -17.80 -4.81 -11.34
N GLU A 54 -16.68 -5.11 -10.69
CA GLU A 54 -16.33 -6.46 -10.27
C GLU A 54 -16.82 -6.71 -8.83
N PRO A 55 -17.11 -7.97 -8.47
CA PRO A 55 -17.22 -8.31 -7.07
C PRO A 55 -15.89 -8.02 -6.36
N ILE A 56 -15.90 -7.89 -5.03
CA ILE A 56 -14.66 -7.81 -4.25
C ILE A 56 -13.81 -9.05 -4.58
N LEU A 57 -12.58 -8.84 -5.07
CA LEU A 57 -11.61 -9.89 -5.33
C LEU A 57 -10.46 -9.79 -4.32
N TRP A 58 -9.95 -10.95 -3.91
CA TRP A 58 -8.92 -11.08 -2.89
C TRP A 58 -7.70 -11.81 -3.43
N TRP A 59 -6.52 -11.26 -3.18
CA TRP A 59 -5.29 -11.64 -3.86
C TRP A 59 -4.15 -11.99 -2.90
N SER A 60 -3.34 -12.99 -3.24
CA SER A 60 -2.09 -13.36 -2.58
C SER A 60 -1.07 -13.89 -3.61
N PRO A 61 -0.41 -12.99 -4.37
CA PRO A 61 0.48 -13.33 -5.47
C PRO A 61 1.76 -14.03 -5.01
N SER A 62 2.35 -14.81 -5.92
CA SER A 62 3.70 -15.35 -5.82
C SER A 62 4.41 -15.18 -7.18
N PRO A 63 5.51 -14.43 -7.27
CA PRO A 63 6.23 -13.80 -6.17
C PRO A 63 5.48 -12.60 -5.56
N ARG A 64 5.85 -12.24 -4.33
CA ARG A 64 5.39 -11.07 -3.58
C ARG A 64 6.45 -9.98 -3.59
N ALA A 65 6.04 -8.75 -3.89
CA ALA A 65 6.93 -7.60 -3.94
C ALA A 65 7.13 -6.97 -2.55
N ILE A 66 8.37 -6.79 -2.11
CA ILE A 66 8.70 -6.09 -0.86
C ILE A 66 9.82 -5.07 -1.04
N ILE A 67 9.86 -4.07 -0.15
CA ILE A 67 11.00 -3.16 0.02
C ILE A 67 11.51 -3.29 1.46
N ARG A 68 12.83 -3.45 1.59
CA ARG A 68 13.52 -3.35 2.88
C ARG A 68 13.80 -1.87 3.18
N THR A 69 13.25 -1.35 4.27
CA THR A 69 13.30 0.09 4.60
C THR A 69 14.74 0.62 4.72
N GLU A 70 15.68 -0.25 5.07
CA GLU A 70 17.11 0.06 5.18
C GLU A 70 17.83 0.31 3.84
N HIS A 71 17.27 -0.17 2.73
CA HIS A 71 17.87 -0.04 1.40
C HIS A 71 17.51 1.28 0.71
N PHE A 72 16.37 1.88 1.04
CA PHE A 72 15.95 3.12 0.42
C PHE A 72 16.75 4.31 0.98
N LYS A 73 17.46 5.03 0.10
CA LYS A 73 18.27 6.20 0.47
C LYS A 73 17.99 7.35 -0.48
N ALA A 74 17.83 8.55 0.10
CA ALA A 74 17.67 9.76 -0.69
C ALA A 74 18.94 10.07 -1.50
N ASN A 75 18.82 10.00 -2.82
CA ASN A 75 19.87 10.42 -3.73
C ASN A 75 20.07 11.95 -3.69
N LYS A 76 21.15 12.44 -4.33
CA LYS A 76 21.49 13.87 -4.34
C LYS A 76 20.36 14.74 -4.91
N SER A 77 19.64 14.26 -5.91
CA SER A 77 18.53 14.98 -6.55
C SER A 77 17.34 15.13 -5.61
N LEU A 78 16.91 14.04 -4.95
CA LEU A 78 15.81 14.06 -3.99
C LEU A 78 16.11 15.01 -2.82
N ARG A 79 17.33 14.95 -2.26
CA ARG A 79 17.77 15.88 -1.20
C ARG A 79 17.75 17.33 -1.66
N LYS A 80 18.12 17.61 -2.91
CA LYS A 80 18.04 18.95 -3.50
C LYS A 80 16.58 19.40 -3.65
N SER A 81 15.71 18.50 -4.11
CA SER A 81 14.27 18.76 -4.27
C SER A 81 13.61 19.10 -2.93
N ILE A 82 13.83 18.28 -1.89
CA ILE A 82 13.33 18.50 -0.53
C ILE A 82 13.70 19.89 -0.02
N ARG A 83 14.98 20.28 -0.12
CA ARG A 83 15.44 21.62 0.31
C ARG A 83 14.86 22.75 -0.54
N LYS A 84 14.83 22.59 -1.87
CA LYS A 84 14.35 23.60 -2.81
C LYS A 84 12.89 23.96 -2.53
N HIS A 85 12.08 22.95 -2.22
CA HIS A 85 10.64 23.10 -2.06
C HIS A 85 10.19 23.28 -0.62
N GLY A 86 11.12 23.22 0.34
CA GLY A 86 10.82 23.33 1.77
C GLY A 86 9.91 22.21 2.26
N TYR A 87 10.12 20.98 1.78
CA TYR A 87 9.24 19.86 2.16
C TYR A 87 9.35 19.53 3.65
N THR A 88 8.19 19.36 4.27
CA THR A 88 8.04 18.82 5.62
C THR A 88 7.15 17.57 5.58
N ALA A 89 7.43 16.61 6.47
CA ALA A 89 6.69 15.36 6.54
C ALA A 89 5.95 15.23 7.87
N SER A 90 4.76 14.64 7.83
CA SER A 90 3.97 14.28 9.00
C SER A 90 3.32 12.91 8.84
N LEU A 91 2.85 12.37 9.96
CA LEU A 91 2.17 11.10 10.05
C LEU A 91 0.74 11.34 10.54
N ASN A 92 -0.24 10.74 9.85
CA ASN A 92 -1.65 10.68 10.27
C ASN A 92 -2.33 12.03 10.49
N THR A 93 -1.81 13.12 9.91
CA THR A 93 -2.43 14.45 10.09
C THR A 93 -3.57 14.70 9.10
N ARG A 94 -3.52 14.09 7.91
CA ARG A 94 -4.47 14.34 6.81
C ARG A 94 -4.81 13.06 6.03
N PHE A 95 -5.08 11.95 6.74
CA PHE A 95 -5.34 10.65 6.11
C PHE A 95 -6.43 10.71 5.03
N ASN A 96 -7.54 11.40 5.31
CA ASN A 96 -8.65 11.54 4.36
C ASN A 96 -8.21 12.22 3.06
N ASP A 97 -7.47 13.33 3.16
CA ASP A 97 -6.98 14.05 1.98
C ASP A 97 -6.00 13.19 1.17
N VAL A 98 -5.14 12.42 1.86
CA VAL A 98 -4.17 11.53 1.21
C VAL A 98 -4.87 10.43 0.40
N ILE A 99 -5.86 9.75 0.98
CA ILE A 99 -6.57 8.68 0.27
C ILE A 99 -7.44 9.24 -0.87
N GLU A 100 -8.03 10.43 -0.68
CA GLU A 100 -8.80 11.12 -1.72
C GLU A 100 -7.90 11.52 -2.89
N HIS A 101 -6.74 12.11 -2.64
CA HIS A 101 -5.79 12.39 -3.72
C HIS A 101 -5.30 11.11 -4.40
N CYS A 102 -4.98 10.05 -3.65
CA CYS A 102 -4.63 8.76 -4.22
C CYS A 102 -5.72 8.20 -5.16
N SER A 103 -7.00 8.41 -4.83
CA SER A 103 -8.15 8.00 -5.65
C SER A 103 -8.34 8.83 -6.92
N SER A 104 -7.68 9.98 -7.04
CA SER A 104 -7.71 10.84 -8.23
C SER A 104 -6.52 10.62 -9.18
N VAL A 105 -5.49 9.87 -8.77
CA VAL A 105 -4.32 9.60 -9.61
C VAL A 105 -4.71 8.64 -10.73
N GLN A 106 -4.71 9.12 -11.98
CA GLN A 106 -4.85 8.25 -13.15
C GLN A 106 -3.72 7.22 -13.18
N ARG A 107 -4.07 5.95 -13.35
CA ARG A 107 -3.12 4.84 -13.49
C ARG A 107 -3.38 4.11 -14.79
N HIS A 108 -2.32 3.59 -15.38
CA HIS A 108 -2.44 2.59 -16.44
C HIS A 108 -3.18 1.37 -15.90
N ASP A 109 -4.02 0.78 -16.75
CA ASP A 109 -4.85 -0.36 -16.39
C ASP A 109 -3.96 -1.56 -16.03
N LEU A 110 -3.78 -1.80 -14.74
CA LEU A 110 -2.96 -2.91 -14.23
C LEU A 110 -3.62 -4.27 -14.48
N ASN A 111 -4.89 -4.30 -14.92
CA ASN A 111 -5.62 -5.54 -15.23
C ASN A 111 -5.41 -6.03 -16.66
N ASN A 112 -4.76 -5.25 -17.51
CA ASN A 112 -4.45 -5.65 -18.88
C ASN A 112 -2.94 -5.68 -19.07
N ILE A 113 -2.34 -6.86 -18.94
CA ILE A 113 -0.92 -7.08 -19.27
C ILE A 113 -0.64 -6.85 -20.79
N GLN A 114 -1.70 -6.68 -21.60
CA GLN A 114 -1.66 -6.30 -23.01
C GLN A 114 -2.10 -4.86 -23.31
N ALA A 115 -2.30 -4.03 -22.28
CA ALA A 115 -2.56 -2.59 -22.45
C ALA A 115 -1.31 -1.90 -23.02
N SER A 116 -1.38 -1.40 -24.25
CA SER A 116 -0.36 -0.50 -24.80
C SER A 116 -0.28 0.78 -23.96
N GLU A 117 0.86 1.49 -24.02
CA GLU A 117 1.08 2.79 -23.36
C GLU A 117 -0.05 3.82 -23.63
N ASP A 118 -0.84 3.62 -24.69
CA ASP A 118 -1.97 4.45 -25.11
C ASP A 118 -3.30 4.14 -24.39
N SER A 119 -3.39 3.11 -23.56
CA SER A 119 -4.61 2.77 -22.81
C SER A 119 -4.55 3.32 -21.38
N ILE A 120 -4.76 4.63 -21.28
CA ILE A 120 -5.04 5.29 -20.00
C ILE A 120 -6.47 4.92 -19.60
N SER A 121 -6.64 3.94 -18.72
CA SER A 121 -7.93 3.72 -18.09
C SER A 121 -8.22 4.89 -17.14
N SER A 122 -9.38 5.52 -17.29
CA SER A 122 -9.90 6.53 -16.36
C SER A 122 -10.33 5.94 -15.01
N ASN A 123 -10.18 4.64 -14.79
CA ASN A 123 -10.62 3.95 -13.59
C ASN A 123 -9.51 3.90 -12.56
N THR A 124 -9.64 4.74 -11.54
CA THR A 124 -8.93 4.50 -10.28
C THR A 124 -9.61 3.34 -9.56
N TRP A 125 -8.84 2.31 -9.20
CA TRP A 125 -9.33 1.13 -8.48
C TRP A 125 -9.86 1.45 -7.06
N ILE A 126 -9.62 2.66 -6.57
CA ILE A 126 -10.09 3.12 -5.26
C ILE A 126 -11.55 3.59 -5.42
N SER A 127 -12.47 2.63 -5.37
CA SER A 127 -13.91 2.90 -5.31
C SER A 127 -14.31 3.64 -4.01
N PRO A 128 -15.50 4.25 -3.95
CA PRO A 128 -16.04 4.82 -2.71
C PRO A 128 -16.07 3.82 -1.54
N ASP A 129 -16.33 2.54 -1.81
CA ASP A 129 -16.36 1.49 -0.81
C ASP A 129 -14.98 1.22 -0.22
N MET A 130 -13.95 1.14 -1.08
CA MET A 130 -12.56 1.02 -0.64
C MET A 130 -12.18 2.23 0.20
N LEU A 131 -12.45 3.44 -0.27
CA LEU A 131 -12.13 4.68 0.45
C LEU A 131 -12.75 4.70 1.86
N ASN A 132 -14.02 4.34 2.00
CA ASN A 132 -14.68 4.23 3.29
C ASN A 132 -14.07 3.14 4.18
N ALA A 133 -13.70 2.00 3.59
CA ALA A 133 -13.10 0.89 4.33
C ALA A 133 -11.72 1.26 4.92
N TYR A 134 -10.84 1.91 4.16
CA TYR A 134 -9.54 2.35 4.69
C TYR A 134 -9.66 3.53 5.66
N LYS A 135 -10.64 4.44 5.48
CA LYS A 135 -10.97 5.44 6.50
C LYS A 135 -11.40 4.78 7.81
N ALA A 136 -12.20 3.71 7.75
CA ALA A 136 -12.58 2.93 8.92
C ALA A 136 -11.37 2.20 9.56
N LEU A 137 -10.45 1.66 8.76
CA LEU A 137 -9.19 1.10 9.27
C LEU A 137 -8.32 2.14 9.96
N HIS A 138 -8.26 3.35 9.42
CA HIS A 138 -7.52 4.46 10.01
C HIS A 138 -8.08 4.85 11.38
N GLN A 139 -9.41 4.99 11.49
CA GLN A 139 -10.08 5.24 12.76
C GLN A 139 -9.85 4.14 13.80
N LYS A 140 -9.57 2.92 13.36
CA LYS A 140 -9.23 1.77 14.22
C LYS A 140 -7.74 1.65 14.51
N GLY A 141 -6.90 2.55 13.98
CA GLY A 141 -5.46 2.56 14.20
C GLY A 141 -4.67 1.52 13.39
N TYR A 142 -5.24 1.00 12.29
CA TYR A 142 -4.56 0.02 11.41
C TYR A 142 -4.07 0.63 10.11
N ALA A 143 -4.73 1.66 9.58
CA ALA A 143 -4.28 2.36 8.38
C ALA A 143 -3.63 3.69 8.75
N HIS A 144 -2.50 3.98 8.10
CA HIS A 144 -1.70 5.16 8.38
C HIS A 144 -1.29 5.88 7.11
N SER A 145 -1.16 7.19 7.20
CA SER A 145 -0.74 8.06 6.11
C SER A 145 0.53 8.82 6.46
N VAL A 146 1.35 9.08 5.43
CA VAL A 146 2.43 10.05 5.48
C VAL A 146 2.07 11.19 4.54
N GLU A 147 2.12 12.41 5.07
CA GLU A 147 1.83 13.63 4.31
C GLU A 147 3.11 14.42 4.03
N ILE A 148 3.19 15.03 2.85
CA ILE A 148 4.24 15.98 2.49
C ILE A 148 3.61 17.33 2.18
N THR A 149 4.02 18.36 2.92
CA THR A 149 3.67 19.74 2.64
C THR A 149 4.86 20.53 2.10
N ASN A 150 4.62 21.54 1.27
CA ASN A 150 5.64 22.47 0.78
C ASN A 150 5.89 23.63 1.76
N GLY A 151 6.81 24.54 1.42
CA GLY A 151 7.14 25.70 2.25
C GLY A 151 5.98 26.70 2.50
N SER A 152 4.88 26.62 1.75
CA SER A 152 3.63 27.36 1.99
C SER A 152 2.62 26.60 2.87
N GLY A 153 2.91 25.33 3.23
CA GLY A 153 2.02 24.49 4.04
C GLY A 153 0.98 23.71 3.25
N GLU A 154 1.04 23.71 1.91
CA GLU A 154 0.10 22.99 1.05
C GLU A 154 0.47 21.52 0.95
N LEU A 155 -0.52 20.62 0.98
CA LEU A 155 -0.32 19.18 0.77
C LEU A 155 0.01 18.92 -0.69
N VAL A 156 1.22 18.42 -0.94
CA VAL A 156 1.76 18.24 -2.30
C VAL A 156 2.16 16.81 -2.61
N GLY A 157 1.99 15.89 -1.66
CA GLY A 157 2.18 14.46 -1.87
C GLY A 157 1.95 13.67 -0.59
N GLY A 158 1.94 12.36 -0.72
CA GLY A 158 1.73 11.48 0.40
C GLY A 158 1.56 10.04 -0.02
N LEU A 159 1.46 9.17 0.98
CA LEU A 159 1.17 7.76 0.83
C LEU A 159 0.30 7.28 1.99
N TYR A 160 -0.40 6.17 1.78
CA TYR A 160 -1.06 5.46 2.87
C TYR A 160 -0.88 3.96 2.76
N GLY A 161 -1.05 3.29 3.88
CA GLY A 161 -0.91 1.85 3.98
C GLY A 161 -1.56 1.29 5.23
N VAL A 162 -1.60 -0.04 5.32
CA VAL A 162 -2.09 -0.78 6.48
C VAL A 162 -0.90 -1.40 7.20
N VAL A 163 -0.88 -1.30 8.53
CA VAL A 163 0.16 -1.94 9.34
C VAL A 163 -0.41 -3.18 10.00
N VAL A 164 0.20 -4.33 9.68
CA VAL A 164 -0.04 -5.61 10.35
C VAL A 164 1.28 -6.27 10.62
N SER A 165 1.40 -6.90 11.78
CA SER A 165 2.60 -7.65 12.14
C SER A 165 3.89 -6.88 11.85
N GLY A 166 4.00 -5.60 12.26
CA GLY A 166 5.21 -4.79 12.02
C GLY A 166 5.58 -4.53 10.54
N ILE A 167 4.75 -4.96 9.59
CA ILE A 167 4.90 -4.74 8.15
C ILE A 167 3.96 -3.61 7.73
N PHE A 168 4.47 -2.67 6.93
CA PHE A 168 3.64 -1.65 6.29
C PHE A 168 3.23 -2.13 4.90
N CYS A 169 1.97 -2.53 4.73
CA CYS A 169 1.38 -2.82 3.43
C CYS A 169 1.05 -1.51 2.74
N GLY A 170 1.88 -1.09 1.79
CA GLY A 170 1.70 0.15 1.05
C GLY A 170 0.55 0.01 0.06
N GLU A 171 -0.47 0.84 0.19
CA GLU A 171 -1.64 0.76 -0.70
C GLU A 171 -1.48 1.68 -1.89
N SER A 172 -1.03 2.91 -1.65
CA SER A 172 -0.97 3.93 -2.68
C SER A 172 -0.14 5.13 -2.25
N MET A 173 0.31 5.88 -3.24
CA MET A 173 0.93 7.19 -3.08
C MET A 173 0.48 8.16 -4.18
N PHE A 174 0.61 9.45 -3.91
CA PHE A 174 0.35 10.51 -4.88
C PHE A 174 1.40 11.63 -4.75
N HIS A 175 1.48 12.45 -5.79
CA HIS A 175 2.22 13.71 -5.75
C HIS A 175 1.54 14.75 -6.66
N LEU A 176 1.57 16.00 -6.21
CA LEU A 176 1.17 17.19 -6.97
C LEU A 176 2.38 18.07 -7.31
N GLN A 177 3.53 17.79 -6.70
CA GLN A 177 4.79 18.46 -6.96
C GLN A 177 5.94 17.45 -7.09
N THR A 178 6.93 17.79 -7.91
CA THR A 178 8.06 16.90 -8.24
C THR A 178 8.72 16.31 -6.99
N ASP A 179 8.90 14.99 -7.00
CA ASP A 179 9.53 14.21 -5.92
C ASP A 179 8.78 14.18 -4.57
N ALA A 180 7.58 14.75 -4.45
CA ALA A 180 6.85 14.75 -3.18
C ALA A 180 6.49 13.32 -2.71
N SER A 181 6.06 12.41 -3.60
CA SER A 181 5.80 11.01 -3.22
C SER A 181 7.07 10.26 -2.80
N LYS A 182 8.22 10.57 -3.40
CA LYS A 182 9.52 10.01 -2.99
C LYS A 182 9.98 10.56 -1.64
N ALA A 183 9.66 11.81 -1.34
CA ALA A 183 9.87 12.39 -0.01
C ALA A 183 8.98 11.72 1.03
N ALA A 184 7.71 11.44 0.71
CA ALA A 184 6.81 10.67 1.58
C ALA A 184 7.36 9.27 1.86
N PHE A 185 7.84 8.59 0.81
CA PHE A 185 8.45 7.27 0.94
C PHE A 185 9.75 7.28 1.76
N LEU A 186 10.58 8.33 1.61
CA LEU A 186 11.77 8.54 2.44
C LEU A 186 11.42 8.72 3.91
N ALA A 187 10.41 9.55 4.21
CA ALA A 187 9.95 9.79 5.58
C ALA A 187 9.41 8.50 6.21
N LEU A 188 8.62 7.72 5.47
CA LEU A 188 8.13 6.40 5.90
C LEU A 188 9.31 5.47 6.24
N CYS A 189 10.25 5.28 5.31
CA CYS A 189 11.41 4.40 5.53
C CYS A 189 12.25 4.85 6.73
N THR A 190 12.44 6.16 6.89
CA THR A 190 13.19 6.73 8.01
C THR A 190 12.47 6.47 9.34
N HIS A 191 11.15 6.70 9.40
CA HIS A 191 10.32 6.42 10.56
C HIS A 191 10.37 4.95 10.94
N MET A 192 10.04 4.06 10.00
CA MET A 192 10.03 2.62 10.21
C MET A 192 11.39 2.10 10.69
N LYS A 193 12.49 2.57 10.09
CA LYS A 193 13.85 2.20 10.50
C LYS A 193 14.17 2.62 11.93
N MET A 194 13.74 3.79 12.38
CA MET A 194 13.95 4.23 13.78
C MET A 194 13.23 3.33 14.80
N HIS A 195 12.19 2.60 14.36
CA HIS A 195 11.38 1.71 15.18
C HIS A 195 11.63 0.22 14.88
N ASN A 196 12.71 -0.12 14.16
CA ASN A 196 13.06 -1.48 13.75
C ASN A 196 11.96 -2.20 12.94
N LEU A 197 11.14 -1.44 12.22
CA LEU A 197 10.18 -1.95 11.24
C LEU A 197 10.86 -1.96 9.87
N LEU A 198 11.08 -3.14 9.31
CA LEU A 198 12.02 -3.30 8.20
C LEU A 198 11.38 -3.63 6.85
N ILE A 199 10.10 -3.99 6.82
CA ILE A 199 9.44 -4.50 5.62
C ILE A 199 8.27 -3.60 5.22
N ILE A 200 8.31 -3.15 3.97
CA ILE A 200 7.17 -2.58 3.26
C ILE A 200 6.70 -3.63 2.26
N ASP A 201 5.44 -4.06 2.35
CA ASP A 201 4.79 -4.88 1.34
C ASP A 201 4.29 -3.98 0.20
N CYS A 202 4.68 -4.31 -1.02
CA CYS A 202 4.30 -3.60 -2.24
C CYS A 202 3.41 -4.45 -3.15
N GLN A 203 2.96 -5.62 -2.67
CA GLN A 203 2.05 -6.55 -3.30
C GLN A 203 2.55 -7.11 -4.63
N LEU A 204 2.57 -6.30 -5.69
CA LEU A 204 2.92 -6.66 -7.05
C LEU A 204 4.22 -5.97 -7.49
N VAL A 205 5.02 -6.68 -8.28
CA VAL A 205 6.22 -6.10 -8.87
C VAL A 205 5.80 -5.13 -9.98
N ASN A 206 6.42 -3.96 -10.03
CA ASN A 206 6.33 -3.09 -11.21
C ASN A 206 7.63 -2.28 -11.42
N PRO A 207 7.90 -1.79 -12.64
CA PRO A 207 9.15 -1.08 -12.95
C PRO A 207 9.39 0.20 -12.12
N HIS A 208 8.34 0.81 -11.58
CA HIS A 208 8.49 1.96 -10.69
C HIS A 208 9.01 1.55 -9.31
N LEU A 209 8.47 0.48 -8.74
CA LEU A 209 8.88 -0.07 -7.45
C LEU A 209 10.30 -0.63 -7.50
N GLU A 210 10.72 -1.23 -8.60
CA GLU A 210 12.11 -1.69 -8.79
C GLU A 210 13.11 -0.53 -8.63
N LYS A 211 12.79 0.66 -9.16
CA LYS A 211 13.61 1.86 -8.99
C LYS A 211 13.66 2.36 -7.53
N LEU A 212 12.71 1.97 -6.70
CA LEU A 212 12.70 2.23 -5.26
C LEU A 212 13.42 1.14 -4.45
N GLY A 213 13.97 0.11 -5.11
CA GLY A 213 14.69 -0.99 -4.47
C GLY A 213 13.79 -2.17 -4.06
N CYS A 214 12.64 -2.33 -4.73
CA CYS A 214 11.78 -3.49 -4.55
C CYS A 214 12.49 -4.77 -4.97
N VAL A 215 12.26 -5.83 -4.19
CA VAL A 215 12.68 -7.20 -4.50
C VAL A 215 11.46 -8.10 -4.49
N ALA A 216 11.51 -9.17 -5.29
CA ALA A 216 10.49 -10.20 -5.35
C ALA A 216 10.94 -11.36 -4.44
N ILE A 217 10.05 -11.81 -3.55
CA ILE A 217 10.25 -12.98 -2.69
C ILE A 217 9.12 -13.99 -2.90
N ASP A 218 9.33 -15.24 -2.51
CA ASP A 218 8.25 -16.22 -2.56
C ASP A 218 7.13 -15.86 -1.58
N ARG A 219 5.89 -16.23 -1.92
CA ARG A 219 4.74 -16.02 -1.02
C ARG A 219 4.98 -16.65 0.35
N SER A 220 5.54 -17.85 0.41
CA SER A 220 5.87 -18.53 1.68
C SER A 220 6.83 -17.71 2.53
N GLU A 221 7.88 -17.15 1.93
CA GLU A 221 8.83 -16.27 2.63
C GLU A 221 8.14 -15.02 3.17
N PHE A 222 7.20 -14.43 2.42
CA PHE A 222 6.41 -13.29 2.90
C PHE A 222 5.50 -13.66 4.08
N ILE A 223 4.87 -14.83 4.04
CA ILE A 223 4.06 -15.33 5.17
C ILE A 223 4.92 -15.58 6.41
N ASP A 224 6.13 -16.11 6.24
CA ASP A 224 7.08 -16.28 7.35
C ASP A 224 7.43 -14.93 7.99
N LEU A 225 7.63 -13.87 7.19
CA LEU A 225 7.85 -12.51 7.71
C LEU A 225 6.65 -12.02 8.54
N LEU A 226 5.41 -12.22 8.06
CA LEU A 226 4.18 -11.86 8.78
C LEU A 226 4.04 -12.63 10.11
N CYS A 227 4.43 -13.89 10.13
CA CYS A 227 4.39 -14.74 11.32
C CYS A 227 5.44 -14.36 12.36
N GLN A 228 6.64 -13.96 11.92
CA GLN A 228 7.76 -13.57 12.80
C GLN A 228 7.51 -12.24 13.52
N HIS A 229 6.84 -11.29 12.87
CA HIS A 229 6.71 -9.92 13.36
C HIS A 229 5.37 -9.65 14.06
N GLN A 230 4.94 -10.44 15.05
CA GLN A 230 3.61 -10.22 15.68
C GLN A 230 3.53 -8.99 16.62
N GLN A 231 4.62 -8.26 16.82
CA GLN A 231 4.65 -7.12 17.73
C GLN A 231 4.06 -5.87 17.08
N THR A 232 3.03 -5.32 17.73
CA THR A 232 2.56 -3.96 17.47
C THR A 232 3.49 -2.96 18.14
N VAL A 233 4.13 -2.10 17.35
CA VAL A 233 4.91 -0.97 17.84
C VAL A 233 4.02 0.26 17.87
N ASP A 234 3.89 0.89 19.04
CA ASP A 234 3.13 2.14 19.21
C ASP A 234 3.96 3.35 18.72
N CYS A 235 4.23 3.39 17.42
CA CYS A 235 4.94 4.51 16.77
C CYS A 235 4.07 5.28 15.77
N TRP A 236 2.81 4.89 15.61
CA TRP A 236 1.93 5.42 14.55
C TRP A 236 1.03 6.58 15.00
N GLN A 237 1.31 7.19 16.14
CA GLN A 237 0.57 8.37 16.60
C GLN A 237 0.85 9.59 15.73
N VAL A 238 -0.09 10.54 15.68
CA VAL A 238 0.05 11.79 14.92
C VAL A 238 1.32 12.52 15.36
N GLN A 239 2.24 12.77 14.41
CA GLN A 239 3.53 13.41 14.69
C GLN A 239 4.19 13.95 13.42
N SER A 240 5.20 14.81 13.59
CA SER A 240 6.10 15.18 12.49
C SER A 240 7.14 14.08 12.23
N LEU A 241 7.50 13.86 10.97
CA LEU A 241 8.49 12.88 10.55
C LEU A 241 9.80 13.54 10.11
N ARG A 242 10.89 12.77 10.17
CA ARG A 242 12.20 13.19 9.67
C ARG A 242 12.32 12.88 8.18
N LEU A 243 12.82 13.86 7.42
CA LEU A 243 13.17 13.76 5.99
C LEU A 243 14.70 13.73 5.81
#